data_AF-K1SMD7-F1
#
_entry.id   AF-K1SMD7-F1
#
_cell.length_a   1.000
_cell.length_b   1.000
_cell.length_c   1.000
_cell.angle_alpha   90.00
_cell.angle_beta   90.00
_cell.angle_gamma   90.00
#
_symmetry.space_group_name_H-M   'P 1'
#
loop_
_entity.id
_entity.type
_entity.pdbx_description
1 polymer ?
#
loop_
_entity_poly.entity_id
_entity_poly.type
_entity_poly.pdbx_seq_one_letter_code
_entity_poly.pdbx_strand_id
1 'polypeptide(L)'
;YHFNGYIHAKTIPGADAELVRRIGLLADRLSVNIELPSEASLSLLAPDKKKQAILKPMGQIAVQSAQSKKELVLYRHAPAFAPAGQSTQMIIGATPESDRHIMGLAESLYKKYSLKRVFFSAYLPVNSDSRLPALDVRPPLLREHRLYQADWLLRYYDFSAWELLTEEEPN
;
A
#
# COMPACT_ATOMS: atom_id res chain seq x y z
N TYR A 1 -21.72 12.00 -15.70
CA TYR A 1 -20.74 12.70 -14.83
C TYR A 1 -19.58 13.15 -15.72
N HIS A 2 -19.24 14.45 -15.73
CA HIS A 2 -18.23 15.04 -16.62
C HIS A 2 -17.07 15.67 -15.83
N PHE A 3 -16.60 14.97 -14.79
CA PHE A 3 -15.40 15.39 -14.06
C PHE A 3 -14.17 14.95 -14.86
N ASN A 4 -13.41 15.91 -15.37
CA ASN A 4 -12.21 15.66 -16.17
C ASN A 4 -10.92 15.69 -15.34
N GLY A 5 -11.04 15.78 -14.02
CA GLY A 5 -9.90 15.73 -13.09
C GLY A 5 -9.56 14.30 -12.67
N TYR A 6 -8.68 14.20 -11.67
CA TYR A 6 -8.22 12.92 -11.13
C TYR A 6 -8.91 12.60 -9.80
N ILE A 7 -9.49 11.40 -9.69
CA ILE A 7 -10.13 10.90 -8.47
C ILE A 7 -9.31 9.75 -7.90
N HIS A 8 -8.75 9.96 -6.71
CA HIS A 8 -8.17 8.91 -5.88
C HIS A 8 -9.11 8.62 -4.72
N ALA A 9 -9.76 7.46 -4.74
CA ALA A 9 -10.64 7.03 -3.66
C ALA A 9 -9.94 6.06 -2.71
N LYS A 10 -10.17 6.22 -1.40
CA LYS A 10 -9.73 5.27 -0.38
C LYS A 10 -10.84 4.27 -0.11
N THR A 11 -10.53 2.99 -0.19
CA THR A 11 -11.44 1.91 0.17
C THR A 11 -11.17 1.49 1.62
N ILE A 12 -12.25 1.41 2.39
CA ILE A 12 -12.19 1.07 3.82
C ILE A 12 -12.25 -0.46 3.97
N PRO A 13 -11.41 -1.06 4.81
CA PRO A 13 -11.57 -2.45 5.22
C PRO A 13 -13.01 -2.77 5.65
N GLY A 14 -13.59 -3.84 5.08
CA GLY A 14 -14.97 -4.24 5.35
C GLY A 14 -16.05 -3.55 4.51
N ALA A 15 -15.68 -2.65 3.59
CA ALA A 15 -16.63 -2.09 2.63
C ALA A 15 -17.28 -3.17 1.76
N ASP A 16 -18.56 -2.96 1.42
CA ASP A 16 -19.32 -3.86 0.57
C ASP A 16 -18.68 -3.98 -0.83
N ALA A 17 -18.67 -5.20 -1.37
CA ALA A 17 -17.99 -5.50 -2.63
C ALA A 17 -18.59 -4.73 -3.81
N GLU A 18 -19.91 -4.51 -3.81
CA GLU A 18 -20.60 -3.73 -4.84
C GLU A 18 -20.25 -2.25 -4.74
N LEU A 19 -20.07 -1.71 -3.52
CA LEU A 19 -19.61 -0.34 -3.35
C LEU A 19 -18.17 -0.16 -3.87
N VAL A 20 -17.28 -1.09 -3.58
CA VAL A 20 -15.90 -1.09 -4.11
C VAL A 20 -15.91 -1.16 -5.64
N ARG A 21 -16.79 -1.97 -6.23
CA ARG A 21 -16.97 -2.04 -7.69
C ARG A 21 -17.42 -0.70 -8.25
N ARG A 22 -18.51 -0.14 -7.70
CA ARG A 22 -19.08 1.13 -8.16
C ARG A 22 -18.11 2.28 -8.07
N ILE A 23 -17.37 2.42 -6.96
CA ILE A 23 -16.38 3.49 -6.84
C ILE A 23 -15.20 3.30 -7.79
N GLY A 24 -14.76 2.07 -8.04
CA GLY A 24 -13.67 1.83 -9.00
C GLY A 24 -14.05 2.09 -10.46
N LEU A 25 -15.33 2.07 -10.82
CA LEU A 25 -15.80 2.53 -12.13
C LEU A 25 -15.88 4.07 -12.25
N LEU A 26 -15.79 4.78 -11.13
CA LEU A 26 -15.87 6.24 -11.07
C LEU A 26 -14.51 6.89 -10.77
N ALA A 27 -13.61 6.19 -10.11
CA ALA A 27 -12.30 6.68 -9.68
C ALA A 27 -11.19 6.26 -10.63
N ASP A 28 -10.17 7.10 -10.77
CA ASP A 28 -8.95 6.77 -11.51
C ASP A 28 -8.08 5.78 -10.74
N ARG A 29 -7.97 5.97 -9.42
CA ARG A 29 -7.15 5.13 -8.54
C ARG A 29 -7.89 4.77 -7.27
N LEU A 30 -7.64 3.56 -6.80
CA LEU A 30 -8.07 3.11 -5.49
C LEU A 30 -6.86 2.92 -4.54
N SER A 31 -7.06 3.11 -3.25
CA SER A 31 -6.09 2.70 -2.24
C SER A 31 -6.71 2.06 -1.02
N VAL A 32 -5.98 1.09 -0.46
CA VAL A 32 -6.27 0.51 0.85
C VAL A 32 -5.05 0.77 1.73
N ASN A 33 -5.25 1.41 2.88
CA ASN A 33 -4.15 1.70 3.81
C ASN A 33 -3.77 0.44 4.61
N ILE A 34 -2.50 0.05 4.58
CA ILE A 34 -1.94 -0.99 5.45
C ILE A 34 -1.58 -0.40 6.82
N GLU A 35 -0.97 0.79 6.82
CA GLU A 35 -0.43 1.53 7.98
C GLU A 35 0.83 0.90 8.56
N LEU A 36 0.81 -0.38 8.95
CA LEU A 36 1.91 -1.03 9.67
C LEU A 36 2.45 -2.26 8.92
N PRO A 37 3.78 -2.46 8.88
CA PRO A 37 4.40 -3.47 8.01
C PRO A 37 4.28 -4.90 8.55
N SER A 38 4.01 -5.11 9.84
CA SER A 38 3.83 -6.46 10.40
C SER A 38 2.48 -6.65 11.10
N GLU A 39 2.04 -7.90 11.19
CA GLU A 39 0.82 -8.28 11.90
C GLU A 39 0.94 -8.08 13.42
N ALA A 40 2.14 -8.28 13.97
CA ALA A 40 2.42 -8.01 15.37
C ALA A 40 2.25 -6.51 15.68
N SER A 41 2.84 -5.65 14.86
CA SER A 41 2.69 -4.20 14.97
C SER A 41 1.26 -3.72 14.76
N LEU A 42 0.58 -4.29 13.76
CA LEU A 42 -0.83 -4.01 13.51
C LEU A 42 -1.68 -4.34 14.74
N SER A 43 -1.46 -5.51 15.35
CA SER A 43 -2.18 -5.93 16.55
C SER A 43 -1.85 -5.06 17.77
N LEU A 44 -0.59 -4.62 17.89
CA LEU A 44 -0.13 -3.78 18.99
C LEU A 44 -0.74 -2.38 18.96
N LEU A 45 -0.74 -1.74 17.78
CA LEU A 45 -1.10 -0.33 17.63
C LEU A 45 -2.51 -0.10 17.07
N ALA A 46 -3.09 -1.07 16.36
CA ALA A 46 -4.41 -0.99 15.78
C ALA A 46 -5.16 -2.34 15.93
N PRO A 47 -5.46 -2.79 17.16
CA PRO A 47 -6.01 -4.13 17.43
C PRO A 47 -7.35 -4.40 16.73
N ASP A 48 -8.14 -3.36 16.47
CA ASP A 48 -9.41 -3.47 15.74
C ASP A 48 -9.21 -3.74 14.23
N LYS A 49 -7.99 -3.59 13.73
CA LYS A 49 -7.64 -3.72 12.32
C LYS A 49 -6.97 -5.07 12.07
N LYS A 50 -7.70 -6.01 11.49
CA LYS A 50 -7.16 -7.33 11.10
C LYS A 50 -6.48 -7.27 9.74
N LYS A 51 -5.33 -7.93 9.59
CA LYS A 51 -4.60 -8.06 8.31
C LYS A 51 -5.49 -8.54 7.16
N GLN A 52 -6.32 -9.55 7.42
CA GLN A 52 -7.25 -10.09 6.43
C GLN A 52 -8.28 -9.05 5.94
N ALA A 53 -8.73 -8.14 6.82
CA ALA A 53 -9.67 -7.08 6.47
C ALA A 53 -9.04 -6.04 5.53
N ILE A 54 -7.71 -5.91 5.54
CA ILE A 54 -6.95 -5.06 4.61
C ILE A 54 -6.67 -5.78 3.29
N LEU A 55 -6.19 -7.03 3.36
CA LEU A 55 -5.77 -7.77 2.17
C LEU A 55 -6.94 -8.19 1.27
N LYS A 56 -8.12 -8.46 1.85
CA LYS A 56 -9.32 -8.85 1.10
C LYS A 56 -9.76 -7.78 0.08
N PRO A 57 -10.00 -6.52 0.45
CA PRO A 57 -10.35 -5.49 -0.53
C PRO A 57 -9.22 -5.24 -1.54
N MET A 58 -7.95 -5.37 -1.15
CA MET A 58 -6.84 -5.26 -2.10
C MET A 58 -6.88 -6.33 -3.19
N GLY A 59 -7.18 -7.57 -2.80
CA GLY A 59 -7.38 -8.69 -3.71
C GLY A 59 -8.59 -8.48 -4.63
N GLN A 60 -9.70 -8.01 -4.06
CA GLN A 60 -10.90 -7.70 -4.83
C GLN A 60 -10.62 -6.62 -5.91
N ILE A 61 -9.91 -5.56 -5.57
CA ILE A 61 -9.51 -4.51 -6.51
C ILE A 61 -8.59 -5.08 -7.59
N ALA A 62 -7.61 -5.91 -7.21
CA ALA A 62 -6.69 -6.53 -8.17
C ALA A 62 -7.42 -7.43 -9.19
N VAL A 63 -8.37 -8.25 -8.74
CA VAL A 63 -9.19 -9.11 -9.60
C VAL A 63 -10.03 -8.28 -10.58
N GLN A 64 -10.72 -7.26 -10.08
CA GLN A 64 -11.55 -6.38 -10.92
C GLN A 64 -10.71 -5.58 -11.93
N SER A 65 -9.55 -5.06 -11.53
CA SER A 65 -8.63 -4.40 -12.44
C SER A 65 -8.11 -5.35 -13.53
N ALA A 66 -7.83 -6.62 -13.19
CA ALA A 66 -7.41 -7.61 -14.18
C ALA A 66 -8.54 -7.96 -15.16
N GLN A 67 -9.77 -8.08 -14.67
CA GLN A 67 -10.96 -8.32 -15.50
C GLN A 67 -11.21 -7.14 -16.45
N SER A 68 -11.27 -5.91 -15.93
CA SER A 68 -11.50 -4.70 -16.72
C SER A 68 -10.45 -4.52 -17.83
N LYS A 69 -9.17 -4.82 -17.56
CA LYS A 69 -8.13 -4.82 -18.60
C LYS A 69 -8.41 -5.80 -19.75
N LYS A 70 -8.91 -7.00 -19.44
CA LYS A 70 -9.28 -7.98 -20.48
C LYS A 70 -10.48 -7.51 -21.28
N GLU A 71 -11.50 -6.96 -20.60
CA GLU A 71 -12.71 -6.45 -21.25
C GLU A 71 -12.42 -5.26 -22.16
N LEU A 72 -11.53 -4.34 -21.77
CA LEU A 72 -11.11 -3.19 -22.60
C LEU A 72 -10.40 -3.60 -23.89
N VAL A 73 -9.70 -4.75 -23.89
CA VAL A 73 -9.06 -5.30 -25.10
C VAL A 73 -10.11 -5.89 -26.04
N LEU A 74 -11.16 -6.51 -25.50
CA LEU A 74 -12.21 -7.18 -26.28
C LEU A 74 -13.30 -6.21 -26.75
N TYR A 75 -13.61 -5.20 -25.95
CA TYR A 75 -14.75 -4.30 -26.16
C TYR A 75 -14.30 -2.85 -26.08
N ARG A 76 -14.42 -2.15 -27.21
CA ARG A 76 -14.00 -0.74 -27.36
C ARG A 76 -14.66 0.23 -26.37
N HIS A 77 -15.83 -0.11 -25.84
CA HIS A 77 -16.63 0.73 -24.93
C HIS A 77 -16.81 0.12 -23.53
N ALA A 78 -16.02 -0.90 -23.16
CA ALA A 78 -16.05 -1.40 -21.79
C ALA A 78 -15.65 -0.30 -20.80
N PRO A 79 -16.30 -0.19 -19.63
CA PRO A 79 -15.92 0.77 -18.62
C PRO A 79 -14.58 0.38 -17.99
N ALA A 80 -13.70 1.38 -17.80
CA ALA A 80 -12.44 1.17 -17.11
C ALA A 80 -12.65 1.14 -15.60
N PHE A 81 -12.04 0.17 -14.93
CA PHE A 81 -12.02 0.08 -13.47
C PHE A 81 -10.65 0.53 -12.94
N ALA A 82 -10.64 1.62 -12.18
CA ALA A 82 -9.45 2.20 -11.56
C ALA A 82 -8.23 2.21 -12.51
N PRO A 83 -8.32 2.90 -13.67
CA PRO A 83 -7.31 2.82 -14.73
C PRO A 83 -5.89 3.20 -14.29
N ALA A 84 -5.73 4.08 -13.29
CA ALA A 84 -4.45 4.46 -12.69
C ALA A 84 -3.98 3.48 -11.59
N GLY A 85 -4.70 2.38 -11.39
CA GLY A 85 -4.35 1.21 -10.58
C GLY A 85 -4.66 1.34 -9.10
N GLN A 86 -3.98 0.53 -8.29
CA GLN A 86 -4.13 0.48 -6.85
C GLN A 86 -2.84 0.95 -6.14
N SER A 87 -2.99 1.62 -5.00
CA SER A 87 -1.86 1.99 -4.13
C SER A 87 -2.13 1.69 -2.65
N THR A 88 -1.10 1.78 -1.83
CA THR A 88 -1.20 1.63 -0.37
C THR A 88 -0.22 2.55 0.34
N GLN A 89 -0.32 2.64 1.66
CA GLN A 89 0.53 3.47 2.50
C GLN A 89 0.98 2.67 3.75
N MET A 90 2.24 2.90 4.14
CA MET A 90 2.87 2.39 5.36
C MET A 90 3.57 3.51 6.12
N ILE A 91 3.53 3.43 7.44
CA ILE A 91 4.19 4.33 8.37
C ILE A 91 5.53 3.71 8.77
N ILE A 92 6.61 4.50 8.74
CA ILE A 92 7.99 4.05 8.95
C ILE A 92 8.55 4.63 10.24
N GLY A 93 9.06 3.76 11.10
CA GLY A 93 9.67 4.13 12.38
C GLY A 93 8.70 4.24 13.55
N ALA A 94 7.41 3.93 13.36
CA ALA A 94 6.47 3.75 14.47
C ALA A 94 6.73 2.42 15.23
N THR A 95 7.35 1.45 14.55
CA THR A 95 7.53 0.07 15.00
C THR A 95 8.89 -0.47 14.53
N PRO A 96 9.41 -1.57 15.14
CA PRO A 96 10.82 -1.94 15.03
C PRO A 96 11.17 -2.76 13.77
N GLU A 97 10.31 -2.79 12.75
CA GLU A 97 10.60 -3.52 11.52
C GLU A 97 11.80 -2.93 10.80
N SER A 98 12.62 -3.82 10.24
CA SER A 98 13.76 -3.47 9.42
C SER A 98 13.36 -3.09 7.99
N ASP A 99 14.25 -2.44 7.26
CA ASP A 99 14.01 -2.11 5.85
C ASP A 99 13.85 -3.38 5.02
N ARG A 100 14.55 -4.48 5.35
CA ARG A 100 14.35 -5.79 4.71
C ARG A 100 12.90 -6.25 4.79
N HIS A 101 12.28 -6.13 5.95
CA HIS A 101 10.87 -6.51 6.15
C HIS A 101 9.96 -5.60 5.32
N ILE A 102 10.16 -4.29 5.41
CA ILE A 102 9.34 -3.29 4.71
C ILE A 102 9.42 -3.49 3.19
N MET A 103 10.61 -3.68 2.65
CA MET A 103 10.84 -3.88 1.21
C MET A 103 10.33 -5.24 0.73
N GLY A 104 10.52 -6.30 1.52
CA GLY A 104 9.95 -7.61 1.21
C GLY A 104 8.42 -7.59 1.20
N LEU A 105 7.80 -6.86 2.13
CA LEU A 105 6.35 -6.64 2.10
C LEU A 105 5.94 -5.85 0.86
N ALA A 106 6.59 -4.73 0.55
CA ALA A 106 6.30 -3.92 -0.62
C ALA A 106 6.36 -4.74 -1.92
N GLU A 107 7.44 -5.50 -2.11
CA GLU A 107 7.62 -6.43 -3.24
C GLU A 107 6.47 -7.44 -3.33
N SER A 108 6.12 -8.08 -2.20
CA SER A 108 5.03 -9.05 -2.16
C SER A 108 3.68 -8.43 -2.54
N LEU A 109 3.44 -7.17 -2.18
CA LEU A 109 2.22 -6.46 -2.50
C LEU A 109 2.15 -6.08 -3.99
N TYR A 110 3.28 -5.68 -4.57
CA TYR A 110 3.38 -5.47 -6.03
C TYR A 110 3.05 -6.75 -6.79
N LYS A 111 3.66 -7.88 -6.41
CA LYS A 111 3.49 -9.17 -7.08
C LYS A 111 2.07 -9.73 -6.90
N LYS A 112 1.52 -9.72 -5.68
CA LYS A 112 0.23 -10.36 -5.37
C LYS A 112 -0.99 -9.50 -5.72
N TYR A 113 -0.88 -8.18 -5.60
CA TYR A 113 -2.02 -7.27 -5.75
C TYR A 113 -1.87 -6.29 -6.92
N SER A 114 -0.83 -6.45 -7.76
CA SER A 114 -0.57 -5.60 -8.91
C SER A 114 -0.57 -4.10 -8.55
N LEU A 115 -0.04 -3.76 -7.36
CA LEU A 115 0.03 -2.38 -6.92
C LEU A 115 0.86 -1.54 -7.91
N LYS A 116 0.49 -0.25 -8.03
CA LYS A 116 1.27 0.73 -8.78
C LYS A 116 2.27 1.47 -7.92
N ARG A 117 1.97 1.61 -6.63
CA ARG A 117 2.81 2.33 -5.68
C ARG A 117 2.51 1.96 -4.24
N VAL A 118 3.56 1.89 -3.44
CA VAL A 118 3.56 1.93 -1.99
C VAL A 118 4.04 3.31 -1.56
N PHE A 119 3.31 3.97 -0.65
CA PHE A 119 3.74 5.22 -0.04
C PHE A 119 4.33 4.94 1.34
N PHE A 120 5.49 5.52 1.61
CA PHE A 120 6.14 5.48 2.90
C PHE A 120 5.99 6.86 3.55
N SER A 121 5.67 6.89 4.84
CA SER A 121 5.58 8.13 5.59
C SER A 121 6.31 7.94 6.92
N ALA A 122 7.28 8.79 7.22
CA ALA A 122 7.93 8.79 8.51
C ALA A 122 6.90 8.97 9.64
N TYR A 123 7.05 8.19 10.70
CA TYR A 123 6.28 8.38 11.93
C TYR A 123 6.55 9.77 12.50
N LEU A 124 5.46 10.47 12.82
CA LEU A 124 5.49 11.76 13.50
C LEU A 124 4.91 11.57 14.92
N PRO A 125 5.70 11.82 15.98
CA PRO A 125 5.19 11.71 17.34
C PRO A 125 4.27 12.88 17.67
N VAL A 126 2.95 12.65 17.58
CA VAL A 126 1.92 13.64 17.95
C VAL A 126 1.15 13.26 19.22
N ASN A 127 1.20 11.97 19.61
CA ASN A 127 0.46 11.43 20.74
C ASN A 127 1.42 10.72 21.70
N SER A 128 1.18 10.88 23.02
CA SER A 128 1.88 10.12 24.06
C SER A 128 1.19 8.77 24.28
N ASP A 129 1.78 7.69 23.77
CA ASP A 129 1.35 6.31 24.01
C ASP A 129 2.61 5.46 24.29
N SER A 130 2.59 4.64 25.34
CA SER A 130 3.76 3.83 25.74
C SER A 130 4.15 2.76 24.70
N ARG A 131 3.27 2.46 23.75
CA ARG A 131 3.51 1.52 22.65
C ARG A 131 4.20 2.18 21.45
N LEU A 132 4.24 3.51 21.41
CA LEU A 132 4.85 4.28 20.34
C LEU A 132 6.22 4.81 20.76
N PRO A 133 7.09 5.18 19.79
CA PRO A 133 8.33 5.88 20.10
C PRO A 133 8.07 7.15 20.91
N ALA A 134 9.02 7.50 21.77
CA ALA A 134 8.93 8.69 22.60
C ALA A 134 8.81 9.99 21.77
N LEU A 135 8.22 11.04 22.36
CA LEU A 135 7.91 12.28 21.65
C LEU A 135 9.13 13.05 21.15
N ASP A 136 10.30 12.79 21.73
CA ASP A 136 11.59 13.38 21.37
C ASP A 136 12.30 12.65 20.21
N VAL A 137 11.75 11.51 19.77
CA VAL A 137 12.27 10.76 18.62
C VAL A 137 12.03 11.58 17.36
N ARG A 138 13.12 11.99 16.70
CA ARG A 138 13.03 12.69 15.42
C ARG A 138 12.46 11.78 14.34
N PRO A 139 11.52 12.26 13.51
CA PRO A 139 11.01 11.49 12.39
C PRO A 139 12.14 10.98 11.49
N PRO A 140 12.13 9.70 11.09
CA PRO A 140 13.23 9.10 10.32
C PRO A 140 13.14 9.48 8.83
N LEU A 141 13.19 10.78 8.51
CA LEU A 141 13.01 11.30 7.14
C LEU A 141 14.04 10.75 6.15
N LEU A 142 15.29 10.55 6.59
CA LEU A 142 16.33 9.94 5.75
C LEU A 142 15.99 8.48 5.42
N ARG A 143 15.44 7.74 6.38
CA ARG A 143 15.00 6.35 6.18
C ARG A 143 13.83 6.27 5.21
N GLU A 144 12.83 7.14 5.37
CA GLU A 144 11.72 7.28 4.41
C GLU A 144 12.23 7.52 2.98
N HIS A 145 13.16 8.46 2.82
CA HIS A 145 13.73 8.77 1.52
C HIS A 145 14.49 7.57 0.91
N ARG A 146 15.29 6.85 1.71
CA ARG A 146 16.01 5.65 1.26
C ARG A 146 15.08 4.52 0.85
N LEU A 147 13.98 4.31 1.57
CA LEU A 147 12.96 3.32 1.19
C LEU A 147 12.31 3.68 -0.16
N TYR A 148 12.08 4.96 -0.45
CA TYR A 148 11.64 5.38 -1.79
C TYR A 148 12.69 5.11 -2.88
N GLN A 149 13.97 5.27 -2.58
CA GLN A 149 15.05 4.93 -3.51
C GLN A 149 15.11 3.42 -3.77
N ALA A 150 15.02 2.60 -2.72
CA ALA A 150 14.95 1.15 -2.83
C ALA A 150 13.72 0.71 -3.65
N ASP A 151 12.53 1.24 -3.34
CA ASP A 151 11.29 0.98 -4.08
C ASP A 151 11.39 1.31 -5.58
N TRP A 152 12.17 2.32 -5.94
CA TRP A 152 12.45 2.64 -7.34
C TRP A 152 13.22 1.52 -8.04
N LEU A 153 14.22 0.95 -7.37
CA LEU A 153 14.99 -0.18 -7.90
C LEU A 153 14.09 -1.41 -8.11
N LEU A 154 13.15 -1.68 -7.19
CA LEU A 154 12.18 -2.77 -7.34
C LEU A 154 11.27 -2.55 -8.56
N ARG A 155 10.73 -1.33 -8.73
CA ARG A 155 9.67 -1.07 -9.71
C ARG A 155 10.14 -0.81 -11.13
N TYR A 156 11.36 -0.32 -11.29
CA TYR A 156 11.85 0.15 -12.59
C TYR A 156 13.15 -0.51 -13.06
N TYR A 157 13.87 -1.17 -12.15
CA TYR A 157 15.12 -1.87 -12.44
C TYR A 157 15.02 -3.37 -12.14
N ASP A 158 13.82 -3.86 -11.79
CA ASP A 158 13.51 -5.27 -11.53
C ASP A 158 14.38 -5.94 -10.44
N PHE A 159 14.94 -5.15 -9.52
CA PHE A 159 15.61 -5.69 -8.34
C PHE A 159 14.60 -6.34 -7.39
N SER A 160 15.03 -7.41 -6.73
CA SER A 160 14.29 -8.07 -5.65
C SER A 160 14.69 -7.50 -4.30
N ALA A 161 13.82 -7.57 -3.29
CA ALA A 161 14.14 -7.01 -1.97
C ALA A 161 15.37 -7.67 -1.33
N TRP A 162 15.59 -8.97 -1.58
CA TRP A 162 16.74 -9.73 -1.07
C TRP A 162 18.07 -9.41 -1.78
N GLU A 163 18.03 -8.76 -2.95
CA GLU A 163 19.25 -8.27 -3.62
C GLU A 163 19.74 -6.96 -3.01
N LEU A 164 18.84 -6.21 -2.37
CA LEU A 164 19.15 -4.93 -1.73
C LEU A 164 19.52 -5.09 -0.26
N LEU A 165 18.93 -6.07 0.44
CA LEU A 165 18.95 -6.18 1.89
C LEU A 165 19.08 -7.65 2.33
N THR A 166 20.06 -7.94 3.19
CA THR A 166 20.38 -9.29 3.66
C THR A 166 19.97 -9.49 5.12
N GLU A 167 20.18 -10.69 5.67
CA GLU A 167 19.89 -10.95 7.09
C GLU A 167 20.93 -10.24 7.98
N GLU A 168 22.17 -10.17 7.48
CA GLU A 168 23.31 -9.51 8.12
C GLU A 168 23.23 -7.98 8.01
N GLU A 169 22.71 -7.47 6.89
CA GLU A 169 22.53 -6.04 6.61
C GLU A 169 21.05 -5.72 6.29
N PRO A 170 20.17 -5.68 7.32
CA PRO A 170 18.73 -5.55 7.09
C PRO A 170 18.21 -4.10 6.97
N ASN A 171 19.06 -3.07 7.08
CA ASN A 171 18.71 -1.64 7.08
C ASN A 171 19.65 -0.77 6.24
#